data_AF-A0AAI9DS23-F1
#
_entry.id   AF-A0AAI9DS23-F1
#
_cell.length_a   1.000
_cell.length_b   1.000
_cell.length_c   1.000
_cell.angle_alpha   90.00
_cell.angle_beta   90.00
_cell.angle_gamma   90.00
#
_symmetry.space_group_name_H-M   'P 1'
#
loop_
_entity.id
_entity.type
_entity.pdbx_description
1 polymer ?
#
loop_
_entity_poly.entity_id
_entity_poly.type
_entity_poly.pdbx_seq_one_letter_code
_entity_poly.pdbx_strand_id
1 'polypeptide(L)'
;MLDLSYLSDSDGTKPSLMLNGKIIRKVESSFLHLKNKTGVYVDPYGKTRIYPDHQKILIDSLASFKDKEIVALIEYLNEAIKNDEVIIADGD
;
A
#
# COMPACT_ATOMS: atom_id res chain seq x y z
N MET A 1 -0.45 -5.06 12.37
CA MET A 1 -1.34 -5.16 11.19
C MET A 1 -1.06 -3.95 10.31
N LEU A 2 -1.52 -3.90 9.07
CA LEU A 2 -1.39 -2.67 8.27
C LEU A 2 -2.72 -2.42 7.55
N ASP A 3 -3.40 -1.34 7.93
CA ASP A 3 -4.62 -0.89 7.26
C ASP A 3 -4.26 0.13 6.18
N LEU A 4 -4.81 -0.05 4.98
CA LEU A 4 -4.67 0.86 3.86
C LEU A 4 -6.03 1.47 3.57
N SER A 5 -6.15 2.80 3.70
CA SER A 5 -7.37 3.55 3.42
C SER A 5 -7.08 4.77 2.56
N TYR A 6 -8.10 5.31 1.88
CA TYR A 6 -7.93 6.55 1.11
C TYR A 6 -7.90 7.75 2.05
N LEU A 7 -7.00 8.71 1.80
CA LEU A 7 -6.89 9.93 2.59
C LEU A 7 -8.18 10.77 2.54
N SER A 8 -8.90 10.71 1.44
CA SER A 8 -10.17 11.41 1.25
C SER A 8 -11.37 10.70 1.92
N ASP A 9 -11.16 9.53 2.54
CA ASP A 9 -12.21 8.78 3.21
C ASP A 9 -12.56 9.41 4.56
N SER A 10 -13.44 10.41 4.53
CA SER A 10 -13.88 11.11 5.74
C SER A 10 -15.04 10.44 6.47
N ASP A 11 -15.78 9.57 5.78
CA ASP A 11 -17.01 8.95 6.28
C ASP A 11 -16.96 7.41 6.34
N GLY A 12 -15.85 6.79 5.93
CA GLY A 12 -15.65 5.34 5.99
C GLY A 12 -16.34 4.58 4.87
N THR A 13 -16.73 5.26 3.79
CA THR A 13 -17.45 4.64 2.67
C THR A 13 -16.52 4.24 1.53
N LYS A 14 -15.27 4.75 1.51
CA LYS A 14 -14.32 4.45 0.45
C LYS A 14 -13.62 3.09 0.67
N PRO A 15 -13.03 2.52 -0.39
CA PRO A 15 -12.33 1.25 -0.28
C PRO A 15 -11.16 1.31 0.71
N SER A 16 -11.05 0.27 1.54
CA SER A 16 -9.88 -0.02 2.36
C SER A 16 -9.39 -1.45 2.15
N LEU A 17 -8.13 -1.69 2.50
CA LEU A 17 -7.50 -3.00 2.39
C LEU A 17 -6.61 -3.27 3.60
N MET A 18 -6.91 -4.36 4.30
CA MET A 18 -6.16 -4.78 5.47
C MET A 18 -5.13 -5.86 5.14
N LEU A 19 -3.85 -5.58 5.42
CA LEU A 19 -2.77 -6.54 5.28
C LEU A 19 -2.43 -7.18 6.63
N ASN A 20 -2.48 -8.51 6.68
CA ASN A 20 -2.04 -9.26 7.85
C ASN A 20 -0.51 -9.44 7.87
N GLY A 21 0.03 -9.84 9.03
CA GLY A 21 1.48 -9.99 9.22
C GLY A 21 2.16 -10.97 8.24
N LYS A 22 1.45 -11.99 7.76
CA LYS A 22 1.99 -12.93 6.75
C LYS A 22 2.19 -12.23 5.40
N ILE A 23 1.24 -11.40 4.98
CA ILE A 23 1.35 -10.64 3.73
C ILE A 23 2.38 -9.52 3.87
N ILE A 24 2.40 -8.80 5.00
CA ILE A 24 3.39 -7.75 5.28
C ILE A 24 4.81 -8.29 5.11
N ARG A 25 5.12 -9.46 5.68
CA ARG A 25 6.45 -10.11 5.52
C ARG A 25 6.79 -10.45 4.08
N LYS A 26 5.80 -10.80 3.25
CA LYS A 26 6.04 -11.09 1.82
C LYS A 26 6.36 -9.84 1.02
N VAL A 27 5.71 -8.72 1.34
CA VAL A 27 5.86 -7.45 0.62
C VAL A 27 6.90 -6.52 1.23
N GLU A 28 7.53 -6.92 2.35
CA GLU A 28 8.55 -6.14 3.06
C GLU A 28 9.71 -5.71 2.16
N SER A 29 10.16 -6.59 1.26
CA SER A 29 11.20 -6.26 0.28
C SER A 29 10.77 -5.13 -0.68
N SER A 30 9.47 -5.06 -1.02
CA SER A 30 8.91 -4.00 -1.87
C SER A 30 8.77 -2.69 -1.10
N PHE A 31 8.40 -2.73 0.18
CA PHE A 31 8.41 -1.54 1.04
C PHE A 31 9.83 -1.00 1.25
N LEU A 32 10.82 -1.88 1.41
CA LEU A 32 12.22 -1.49 1.47
C LEU A 32 12.70 -0.91 0.15
N HIS A 33 12.28 -1.48 -0.99
CA HIS A 33 12.59 -0.94 -2.31
C HIS A 33 12.04 0.49 -2.48
N LEU A 34 10.78 0.73 -2.09
CA LEU A 34 10.19 2.06 -2.08
C LEU A 34 11.02 3.02 -1.23
N LYS A 35 11.33 2.65 0.02
CA LYS A 35 12.15 3.46 0.92
C LYS A 35 13.49 3.83 0.31
N ASN A 36 14.19 2.87 -0.29
CA ASN A 36 15.50 3.13 -0.88
C ASN A 36 15.43 4.06 -2.10
N LYS A 37 14.30 4.06 -2.82
CA LYS A 37 14.10 4.88 -4.01
C LYS A 37 13.59 6.29 -3.71
N THR A 38 12.77 6.46 -2.66
CA THR A 38 12.06 7.73 -2.39
C THR A 38 12.27 8.30 -0.98
N GLY A 39 12.85 7.52 -0.06
CA GLY A 39 12.91 7.84 1.36
C GLY A 39 11.63 7.55 2.13
N VAL A 40 10.53 7.18 1.46
CA VAL A 40 9.25 6.89 2.11
C VAL A 40 9.27 5.52 2.78
N TYR A 41 9.07 5.51 4.09
CA TYR A 41 9.04 4.29 4.89
C TYR A 41 7.61 3.97 5.30
N VAL A 42 7.08 2.84 4.84
CA VAL A 42 5.79 2.30 5.29
C VAL A 42 6.00 1.68 6.66
N ASP A 43 5.69 2.44 7.70
CA ASP A 43 5.89 2.04 9.09
C ASP A 43 4.77 1.10 9.57
N PRO A 44 5.08 -0.14 9.99
CA PRO A 44 4.09 -1.05 10.57
C PRO A 44 3.57 -0.63 11.96
N TYR A 45 4.10 0.44 12.55
CA TYR A 45 3.67 0.99 13.85
C TYR A 45 3.26 2.47 13.77
N GLY A 46 3.13 3.01 12.56
CA GLY A 46 2.88 4.43 12.35
C GLY A 46 1.98 4.69 11.15
N LYS A 47 1.66 5.98 10.94
CA LYS A 47 0.87 6.43 9.80
C LYS A 47 1.76 6.96 8.70
N THR A 48 1.65 6.38 7.51
CA THR A 48 2.44 6.76 6.34
C THR A 48 1.52 7.13 5.18
N ARG A 49 1.87 8.20 4.44
CA ARG A 49 1.19 8.56 3.19
C ARG A 49 1.88 7.92 1.99
N ILE A 50 1.12 7.21 1.17
CA ILE A 50 1.57 6.59 -0.07
C ILE A 50 0.89 7.31 -1.23
N TYR A 51 1.61 8.25 -1.85
CA TYR A 51 1.16 9.04 -2.99
C TYR A 51 1.11 8.21 -4.28
N PRO A 52 0.35 8.63 -5.31
CA PRO A 52 0.20 7.86 -6.55
C PRO A 52 1.51 7.39 -7.19
N ASP A 53 2.56 8.20 -7.18
CA ASP A 53 3.87 7.79 -7.72
C ASP A 53 4.59 6.73 -6.87
N HIS A 54 4.40 6.75 -5.54
CA HIS A 54 4.87 5.68 -4.65
C HIS A 54 4.09 4.38 -4.91
N GLN A 55 2.79 4.48 -5.17
CA GLN A 55 1.93 3.34 -5.48
C GLN A 55 2.38 2.65 -6.77
N LYS A 56 2.76 3.41 -7.82
CA LYS A 56 3.34 2.87 -9.06
C LYS A 56 4.61 2.05 -8.79
N ILE A 57 5.53 2.56 -7.98
CA ILE A 57 6.76 1.86 -7.60
C ILE A 57 6.45 0.54 -6.89
N LEU A 58 5.47 0.53 -5.99
CA LEU A 58 5.03 -0.68 -5.30
C LEU A 58 4.41 -1.69 -6.27
N ILE A 59 3.54 -1.25 -7.18
CA ILE A 59 2.92 -2.11 -8.20
C ILE A 59 4.00 -2.79 -9.05
N ASP A 60 4.98 -2.03 -9.54
CA ASP A 60 6.08 -2.55 -10.36
C ASP A 60 6.89 -3.61 -9.60
N SER A 61 7.19 -3.34 -8.32
CA SER A 61 7.92 -4.27 -7.44
C SER A 61 7.13 -5.55 -7.13
N LEU A 62 5.79 -5.47 -7.11
CA LEU A 62 4.90 -6.57 -6.75
C LEU A 62 4.40 -7.37 -7.97
N ALA A 63 4.59 -6.89 -9.20
CA ALA A 63 4.00 -7.47 -10.41
C ALA A 63 4.36 -8.94 -10.69
N SER A 64 5.50 -9.41 -10.15
CA SER A 64 5.96 -10.80 -10.32
C SER A 64 5.24 -11.80 -9.40
N PHE A 65 4.62 -11.32 -8.32
CA PHE A 65 3.92 -12.18 -7.36
C PHE A 65 2.58 -12.68 -7.92
N LYS A 66 2.22 -13.91 -7.58
CA LYS A 66 0.96 -14.56 -8.02
C LYS A 66 0.02 -14.86 -6.86
N ASP A 67 0.41 -14.55 -5.63
CA ASP A 67 -0.44 -14.70 -4.45
C ASP A 67 -1.70 -13.84 -4.58
N LYS A 68 -2.87 -14.43 -4.34
CA LYS A 68 -4.17 -13.76 -4.50
C LYS A 68 -4.26 -12.47 -3.68
N GLU A 69 -3.72 -12.47 -2.47
CA GLU A 69 -3.70 -11.31 -1.58
C GLU A 69 -2.79 -10.19 -2.09
N ILE A 70 -1.68 -10.52 -2.76
CA ILE A 70 -0.78 -9.53 -3.36
C ILE A 70 -1.41 -8.97 -4.64
N VAL A 71 -2.10 -9.80 -5.42
CA VAL A 71 -2.88 -9.34 -6.58
C VAL A 71 -3.96 -8.36 -6.14
N ALA A 72 -4.70 -8.66 -5.07
CA ALA A 72 -5.69 -7.74 -4.50
C ALA A 72 -5.07 -6.41 -4.04
N LEU A 73 -3.87 -6.44 -3.45
CA LEU A 73 -3.11 -5.23 -3.13
C LEU A 73 -2.77 -4.42 -4.38
N ILE A 74 -2.26 -5.07 -5.44
CA ILE A 74 -1.94 -4.40 -6.71
C ILE A 74 -3.20 -3.78 -7.33
N GLU A 75 -4.33 -4.48 -7.32
CA GLU A 75 -5.61 -3.97 -7.83
C GLU A 75 -6.07 -2.75 -7.04
N TYR A 76 -6.01 -2.80 -5.71
CA TYR A 76 -6.33 -1.68 -4.83
C TYR A 76 -5.45 -0.44 -5.10
N LEU A 77 -4.13 -0.63 -5.26
CA LEU A 77 -3.20 0.45 -5.61
C LEU A 77 -3.51 1.05 -6.99
N ASN A 78 -3.83 0.20 -7.99
CA ASN A 78 -4.21 0.68 -9.32
C ASN A 78 -5.50 1.50 -9.30
N GLU A 79 -6.48 1.09 -8.49
CA GLU A 79 -7.73 1.85 -8.32
C GLU A 79 -7.48 3.19 -7.63
N ALA A 80 -6.62 3.22 -6.60
CA ALA A 80 -6.23 4.47 -5.94
C ALA A 80 -5.56 5.44 -6.92
N ILE A 81 -4.60 4.98 -7.73
CA ILE A 81 -3.94 5.80 -8.77
C ILE A 81 -4.96 6.37 -9.76
N LYS A 82 -5.92 5.55 -10.23
CA LYS A 82 -6.94 6.01 -11.20
C LYS A 82 -7.81 7.14 -10.65
N ASN A 83 -8.01 7.16 -9.34
CA ASN A 83 -8.80 8.18 -8.65
C ASN A 83 -7.95 9.34 -8.10
N ASP A 84 -6.64 9.40 -8.43
CA ASP A 84 -5.68 10.36 -7.88
C ASP A 84 -5.61 10.36 -6.34
N GLU A 85 -5.80 9.18 -5.73
CA GLU A 85 -5.90 9.04 -4.29
C GLU A 85 -4.57 8.83 -3.60
N VAL A 86 -4.42 9.46 -2.44
CA VAL A 86 -3.33 9.18 -1.50
C VAL A 86 -3.80 8.12 -0.53
N ILE A 87 -3.00 7.07 -0.34
CA ILE A 87 -3.30 6.02 0.64
C ILE A 87 -2.68 6.39 1.98
N ILE A 88 -3.43 6.23 3.06
CA ILE A 88 -2.94 6.16 4.42
C ILE A 88 -2.68 4.70 4.76
N ALA A 89 -1.42 4.39 5.05
CA ALA A 89 -1.00 3.13 5.63
C ALA A 89 -0.87 3.32 7.15
N ASP A 90 -1.75 2.69 7.92
CA ASP A 90 -1.83 2.78 9.37
C ASP A 90 -1.41 1.45 10.00
N GLY A 91 -0.26 1.47 10.65
CA GLY A 91 0.31 0.32 11.33
C GLY A 91 -0.21 0.15 12.75
N ASP A 92 -0.50 -1.09 13.13
CA ASP A 92 -0.88 -1.52 14.48
C ASP A 92 0.12 -2.55 15.05
#